data_AF-A0A1R3L2U3-F1
#
_entry.id   AF-A0A1R3L2U3-F1
#
_cell.length_a   1.000
_cell.length_b   1.000
_cell.length_c   1.000
_cell.angle_alpha   90.00
_cell.angle_beta   90.00
_cell.angle_gamma   90.00
#
_symmetry.space_group_name_H-M   'P 1'
#
loop_
_entity.id
_entity.type
_entity.pdbx_description
1 polymer ?
#
loop_
_entity_poly.entity_id
_entity_poly.type
_entity_poly.pdbx_seq_one_letter_code
_entity_poly.pdbx_strand_id
1 'polypeptide(L)'
;MYDIVQSLPKATDSLNKQEGEDQEAKAFEKAYLLANSNVLEKIKAWHNSLTPEQQNSLPNDESYFQIVEDNVMEARLIKFLYGFFFDNFKNLSSKTRSIVDFTFSGFLFRLLREPVYSMFCRHQSNITPDDCLNGKIILVNLPVKVYHKVGRDCQVLFKYIWQRAMEKRNIKINKRPLFLWADEAQNFLHEHDAEYQATARSSRISTVYISQNLPNYYASMGGQKGEYRVKSFLGTLGTKIFHANADIETNKYASELIGDTTFFEPSRTITTSTEFSQSDSLSLKIDRHVRPEKFISLRTGGEKNNYRVEGYFHRQGDSLAGKKNFIKMDFDQLFRP
;
A
#
# COMPACT_ATOMS: atom_id res chain seq x y z
N MET A 1 -23.51 1.27 -5.67
CA MET A 1 -23.08 2.67 -5.41
C MET A 1 -23.27 3.56 -6.63
N TYR A 2 -22.76 3.21 -7.82
CA TYR A 2 -22.97 4.02 -9.03
C TYR A 2 -24.46 4.33 -9.28
N ASP A 3 -25.33 3.32 -9.19
CA ASP A 3 -26.77 3.49 -9.42
C ASP A 3 -27.45 4.39 -8.36
N ILE A 4 -26.95 4.37 -7.12
CA ILE A 4 -27.41 5.26 -6.05
C ILE A 4 -27.13 6.72 -6.42
N VAL A 5 -25.95 7.00 -6.99
CA VAL A 5 -25.57 8.36 -7.42
C VAL A 5 -26.39 8.83 -8.61
N GLN A 6 -26.65 7.95 -9.57
CA GLN A 6 -27.50 8.27 -10.73
C GLN A 6 -28.95 8.60 -10.34
N SER A 7 -29.38 8.15 -9.16
CA SER A 7 -30.75 8.28 -8.68
C SER A 7 -30.89 9.19 -7.46
N LEU A 8 -29.92 10.07 -7.22
CA LEU A 8 -29.97 11.07 -6.14
C LEU A 8 -31.24 11.97 -6.25
N PRO A 9 -31.78 12.44 -5.11
CA PRO A 9 -33.00 13.22 -5.08
C PRO A 9 -32.88 14.52 -5.89
N LYS A 10 -33.88 14.81 -6.72
CA LYS A 10 -33.98 16.06 -7.49
C LYS A 10 -35.12 16.92 -6.97
N ALA A 11 -35.03 18.25 -7.13
CA ALA A 11 -36.11 19.19 -6.78
C ALA A 11 -37.46 18.84 -7.44
N THR A 12 -37.43 18.20 -8.62
CA THR A 12 -38.61 17.74 -9.36
C THR A 12 -39.20 16.43 -8.83
N ASP A 13 -38.53 15.75 -7.89
CA ASP A 13 -39.03 14.52 -7.27
C ASP A 13 -40.00 14.88 -6.12
N SER A 14 -41.29 14.72 -6.39
CA SER A 14 -42.37 14.81 -5.40
C SER A 14 -42.31 13.60 -4.46
N LEU A 15 -42.41 13.83 -3.13
CA LEU A 15 -42.64 12.76 -2.14
C LEU A 15 -44.05 12.14 -2.26
N ASN A 16 -44.98 12.86 -2.91
CA ASN A 16 -46.31 12.37 -3.26
C ASN A 16 -46.36 12.03 -4.75
N LYS A 17 -45.92 10.83 -5.12
CA LYS A 17 -46.29 10.22 -6.41
C LYS A 17 -47.45 9.27 -6.14
N GLN A 18 -48.54 9.48 -6.87
CA GLN A 18 -49.79 8.73 -6.75
C GLN A 18 -49.54 7.22 -6.84
N GLU A 19 -50.18 6.47 -5.93
CA GLU A 19 -50.37 5.02 -6.00
C GLU A 19 -50.94 4.66 -7.38
N GLY A 20 -50.12 4.11 -8.28
CA GLY A 20 -50.62 3.73 -9.61
C GLY A 20 -49.60 3.49 -10.72
N GLU A 21 -48.35 3.92 -10.58
CA GLU A 21 -47.30 3.50 -11.51
C GLU A 21 -46.30 2.61 -10.76
N ASP A 22 -46.18 1.35 -11.18
CA ASP A 22 -45.08 0.43 -10.86
C ASP A 22 -43.73 0.98 -11.38
N GLN A 23 -43.36 2.20 -10.98
CA GLN A 23 -42.00 2.69 -11.16
C GLN A 23 -41.16 2.06 -10.06
N GLU A 24 -40.33 1.11 -10.47
CA GLU A 24 -39.36 0.44 -9.61
C GLU A 24 -38.63 1.47 -8.74
N ALA A 25 -38.71 1.32 -7.40
CA ALA A 25 -38.12 2.27 -6.47
C ALA A 25 -36.65 2.57 -6.84
N LYS A 26 -36.29 3.85 -6.85
CA LYS A 26 -34.96 4.29 -7.29
C LYS A 26 -33.87 3.67 -6.41
N ALA A 27 -32.68 3.45 -6.96
CA ALA A 27 -31.60 2.81 -6.21
C ALA A 27 -31.21 3.56 -4.93
N PHE A 28 -31.27 4.91 -4.94
CA PHE A 28 -31.09 5.73 -3.74
C PHE A 28 -32.17 5.47 -2.69
N GLU A 29 -33.45 5.43 -3.07
CA GLU A 29 -34.56 5.19 -2.16
C GLU A 29 -34.48 3.78 -1.54
N LYS A 30 -34.20 2.75 -2.35
CA LYS A 30 -33.96 1.38 -1.87
C LYS A 30 -32.83 1.35 -0.83
N ALA A 31 -31.71 2.03 -1.10
CA ALA A 31 -30.58 2.09 -0.18
C ALA A 31 -30.90 2.87 1.10
N TYR A 32 -31.62 3.98 0.99
CA TYR A 32 -32.04 4.80 2.12
C TYR A 32 -33.02 4.06 3.05
N LEU A 33 -34.01 3.37 2.48
CA LEU A 33 -34.95 2.54 3.24
C LEU A 33 -34.26 1.41 3.98
N LEU A 34 -33.32 0.71 3.32
CA LEU A 34 -32.52 -0.34 3.96
C LEU A 34 -31.66 0.21 5.09
N ALA A 35 -31.03 1.37 4.89
CA ALA A 35 -30.24 2.03 5.93
C ALA A 35 -31.11 2.42 7.13
N ASN A 36 -32.29 3.00 6.91
CA ASN A 36 -33.25 3.35 7.95
C ASN A 36 -33.72 2.10 8.72
N SER A 37 -34.04 1.01 8.03
CA SER A 37 -34.41 -0.26 8.67
C SER A 37 -33.31 -0.76 9.61
N ASN A 38 -32.05 -0.78 9.15
CA ASN A 38 -30.91 -1.21 9.97
C ASN A 38 -30.70 -0.31 11.20
N VAL A 39 -30.90 1.01 11.05
CA VAL A 39 -30.80 1.95 12.17
C VAL A 39 -31.94 1.75 13.16
N LEU A 40 -33.17 1.54 12.69
CA LEU A 40 -34.32 1.24 13.54
C LEU A 40 -34.11 -0.03 14.36
N GLU A 41 -33.49 -1.07 13.79
CA GLU A 41 -33.11 -2.27 14.55
C GLU A 41 -32.09 -1.98 15.65
N LYS A 42 -31.09 -1.14 15.38
CA LYS A 42 -30.12 -0.71 16.40
C LYS A 42 -30.74 0.14 17.49
N ILE A 43 -31.66 1.04 17.14
CA ILE A 43 -32.43 1.82 18.12
C ILE A 43 -33.26 0.90 19.00
N LYS A 44 -33.94 -0.10 18.41
CA LYS A 44 -34.69 -1.12 19.18
C LYS A 44 -33.77 -1.93 20.10
N ALA A 45 -32.60 -2.35 19.60
CA ALA A 45 -31.63 -3.08 20.40
C ALA A 45 -31.12 -2.25 21.59
N TRP A 46 -30.83 -0.96 21.37
CA TRP A 46 -30.49 -0.03 22.43
C TRP A 46 -31.63 0.14 23.43
N HIS A 47 -32.86 0.40 22.96
CA HIS A 47 -34.03 0.56 23.81
C HIS A 47 -34.24 -0.68 24.70
N ASN A 48 -34.09 -1.88 24.13
CA ASN A 48 -34.20 -3.15 24.86
C ASN A 48 -33.07 -3.40 25.86
N SER A 49 -31.93 -2.71 25.73
CA SER A 49 -30.83 -2.79 26.69
C SER A 49 -31.04 -1.95 27.95
N LEU A 50 -32.01 -1.04 27.93
CA LEU A 50 -32.37 -0.19 29.07
C LEU A 50 -33.19 -0.96 30.11
N THR A 51 -33.08 -0.56 31.37
CA THR A 51 -33.93 -1.13 32.42
C THR A 51 -35.38 -0.69 32.26
N PRO A 52 -36.37 -1.43 32.81
CA PRO A 52 -37.78 -1.04 32.72
C PRO A 52 -38.05 0.36 33.29
N GLU A 53 -37.32 0.78 34.32
CA GLU A 53 -37.40 2.12 34.90
C GLU A 53 -36.88 3.20 33.93
N GLN A 54 -35.78 2.92 33.25
CA GLN A 54 -35.22 3.82 32.24
C GLN A 54 -36.15 3.93 31.03
N GLN A 55 -36.75 2.82 30.57
CA GLN A 55 -37.71 2.83 29.47
C GLN A 55 -38.96 3.66 29.80
N ASN A 56 -39.51 3.50 31.01
CA ASN A 56 -40.68 4.26 31.45
C ASN A 56 -40.38 5.75 31.68
N SER A 57 -39.11 6.11 31.89
CA SER A 57 -38.67 7.50 32.01
C SER A 57 -38.43 8.18 30.66
N LEU A 58 -38.45 7.43 29.55
CA LEU A 58 -38.25 8.01 28.22
C LEU A 58 -39.49 8.84 27.84
N PRO A 59 -39.29 10.11 27.44
CA PRO A 59 -40.36 10.95 26.94
C PRO A 59 -40.89 10.40 25.61
N ASN A 60 -42.18 10.67 25.31
CA ASN A 60 -42.84 10.26 24.06
C ASN A 60 -42.91 11.39 23.01
N ASP A 61 -42.19 12.48 23.23
CA ASP A 61 -42.20 13.68 22.39
C ASP A 61 -40.88 13.82 21.59
N GLU A 62 -40.64 14.99 20.98
CA GLU A 62 -39.42 15.24 20.20
C GLU A 62 -38.12 15.02 20.98
N SER A 63 -38.14 15.12 22.32
CA SER A 63 -36.96 14.87 23.14
C SER A 63 -36.52 13.40 23.13
N TYR A 64 -37.42 12.47 22.80
CA TYR A 64 -37.07 11.06 22.55
C TYR A 64 -36.02 10.93 21.44
N PHE A 65 -36.24 11.63 20.32
CA PHE A 65 -35.33 11.56 19.17
C PHE A 65 -33.94 12.09 19.53
N GLN A 66 -33.89 13.14 20.35
CA GLN A 66 -32.62 13.71 20.81
C GLN A 66 -31.84 12.73 21.71
N ILE A 67 -32.54 12.03 22.61
CA ILE A 67 -31.95 10.98 23.45
C ILE A 67 -31.43 9.83 22.58
N VAL A 68 -32.22 9.40 21.59
CA VAL A 68 -31.80 8.35 20.65
C VAL A 68 -30.56 8.78 19.86
N GLU A 69 -30.50 10.02 19.38
CA GLU A 69 -29.34 10.57 18.65
C GLU A 69 -28.07 10.66 19.50
N ASP A 70 -28.21 10.83 20.81
CA ASP A 70 -27.08 10.88 21.74
C ASP A 70 -26.55 9.51 22.14
N ASN A 71 -27.41 8.49 22.11
CA ASN A 71 -27.05 7.14 22.52
C ASN A 71 -26.79 6.18 21.35
N VAL A 72 -27.31 6.47 20.16
CA VAL A 72 -27.15 5.65 18.95
C VAL A 72 -26.49 6.48 17.85
N MET A 73 -25.18 6.27 17.67
CA MET A 73 -24.37 7.03 16.70
C MET A 73 -24.94 6.95 15.27
N GLU A 74 -25.45 5.79 14.87
CA GLU A 74 -26.01 5.58 13.54
C GLU A 74 -27.34 6.34 13.32
N ALA A 75 -28.11 6.60 14.37
CA ALA A 75 -29.32 7.43 14.31
C ALA A 75 -28.96 8.89 14.01
N ARG A 76 -27.92 9.41 14.68
CA ARG A 76 -27.37 10.74 14.39
C ARG A 76 -26.82 10.83 12.96
N LEU A 77 -26.11 9.80 12.51
CA LEU A 77 -25.56 9.75 11.16
C LEU A 77 -26.66 9.78 10.09
N ILE A 78 -27.72 9.00 10.26
CA ILE A 78 -28.79 8.93 9.24
C ILE A 78 -29.61 10.22 9.17
N LYS A 79 -29.81 10.91 10.30
CA LYS A 79 -30.38 12.26 10.33
C LYS A 79 -29.51 13.27 9.57
N PHE A 80 -28.20 13.25 9.80
CA PHE A 80 -27.27 14.10 9.06
C PHE A 80 -27.31 13.81 7.56
N LEU A 81 -27.33 12.53 7.16
CA LEU A 81 -27.47 12.14 5.76
C LEU A 81 -28.80 12.60 5.16
N TYR A 82 -29.89 12.51 5.90
CA TYR A 82 -31.19 13.02 5.49
C TYR A 82 -31.13 14.53 5.22
N GLY A 83 -30.64 15.32 6.17
CA GLY A 83 -30.50 16.77 6.00
C GLY A 83 -29.54 17.15 4.87
N PHE A 84 -28.47 16.37 4.66
CA PHE A 84 -27.60 16.57 3.51
C PHE A 84 -28.32 16.32 2.18
N PHE A 85 -28.99 15.18 2.01
CA PHE A 85 -29.57 14.82 0.71
C PHE A 85 -30.90 15.52 0.41
N PHE A 86 -31.80 15.61 1.39
CA PHE A 86 -33.17 16.10 1.19
C PHE A 86 -33.31 17.61 1.43
N ASP A 87 -32.62 18.16 2.42
CA ASP A 87 -32.74 19.59 2.75
C ASP A 87 -31.72 20.44 1.98
N ASN A 88 -30.48 19.95 1.84
CA ASN A 88 -29.42 20.70 1.17
C ASN A 88 -29.30 20.32 -0.33
N PHE A 89 -28.91 19.08 -0.62
CA PHE A 89 -28.55 18.64 -1.97
C PHE A 89 -29.72 18.74 -2.96
N LYS A 90 -30.93 18.33 -2.56
CA LYS A 90 -32.15 18.43 -3.38
C LYS A 90 -32.43 19.87 -3.82
N ASN A 91 -32.15 20.83 -2.94
CA ASN A 91 -32.44 22.25 -3.10
C ASN A 91 -31.28 23.06 -3.72
N LEU A 92 -30.13 22.42 -4.00
CA LEU A 92 -29.02 23.08 -4.68
C LEU A 92 -29.40 23.57 -6.08
N SER A 93 -28.73 24.63 -6.53
CA SER A 93 -28.88 25.10 -7.92
C SER A 93 -28.57 23.99 -8.92
N SER A 94 -29.30 23.96 -10.04
CA SER A 94 -29.14 22.95 -11.10
C SER A 94 -27.70 22.87 -11.60
N LYS A 95 -27.00 24.01 -11.69
CA LYS A 95 -25.60 24.10 -12.10
C LYS A 95 -24.66 23.45 -11.08
N THR A 96 -24.79 23.79 -9.80
CA THR A 96 -23.95 23.22 -8.73
C THR A 96 -24.14 21.71 -8.62
N ARG A 97 -25.40 21.25 -8.65
CA ARG A 97 -25.71 19.82 -8.58
C ARG A 97 -25.12 19.05 -9.75
N SER A 98 -25.24 19.58 -10.97
CA SER A 98 -24.68 18.95 -12.17
C SER A 98 -23.15 18.77 -12.07
N ILE A 99 -22.44 19.72 -11.45
CA ILE A 99 -21.00 19.60 -11.22
C ILE A 99 -20.71 18.46 -10.24
N VAL A 100 -21.47 18.34 -9.15
CA VAL A 100 -21.31 17.25 -8.17
C VAL A 100 -21.62 15.90 -8.81
N ASP A 101 -22.75 15.79 -9.50
CA ASP A 101 -23.19 14.57 -10.20
C ASP A 101 -22.13 14.12 -11.21
N PHE A 102 -21.61 15.03 -12.03
CA PHE A 102 -20.60 14.72 -13.03
C PHE A 102 -19.28 14.29 -12.39
N THR A 103 -18.83 14.99 -11.36
CA THR A 103 -17.57 14.67 -10.66
C THR A 103 -17.66 13.30 -9.99
N PHE A 104 -18.75 13.03 -9.28
CA PHE A 104 -18.90 11.79 -8.53
C PHE A 104 -19.20 10.59 -9.44
N SER A 105 -20.07 10.77 -10.44
CA SER A 105 -20.34 9.74 -11.45
C SER A 105 -19.09 9.43 -12.27
N GLY A 106 -18.31 10.44 -12.64
CA GLY A 106 -17.06 10.26 -13.37
C GLY A 106 -16.02 9.46 -12.58
N PHE A 107 -15.96 9.65 -11.26
CA PHE A 107 -15.15 8.82 -10.37
C PHE A 107 -15.67 7.37 -10.31
N LEU A 108 -16.95 7.18 -9.99
CA LEU A 108 -17.54 5.84 -9.84
C LEU A 108 -17.56 5.05 -11.15
N PHE A 109 -17.67 5.71 -12.30
CA PHE A 109 -17.59 5.07 -13.61
C PHE A 109 -16.26 4.34 -13.83
N ARG A 110 -15.17 4.78 -13.18
CA ARG A 110 -13.88 4.07 -13.23
C ARG A 110 -13.94 2.71 -12.52
N LEU A 111 -14.80 2.56 -11.52
CA LEU A 111 -15.01 1.29 -10.80
C LEU A 111 -15.84 0.29 -11.61
N LEU A 112 -16.54 0.76 -12.65
CA LEU A 112 -17.31 -0.10 -13.56
C LEU A 112 -16.49 -0.65 -14.74
N ARG A 113 -15.21 -0.29 -14.84
CA ARG A 113 -14.32 -0.80 -15.89
C ARG A 113 -13.68 -2.11 -15.48
N GLU A 114 -13.47 -3.01 -16.44
CA GLU A 114 -12.67 -4.21 -16.21
C GLU A 114 -11.17 -3.87 -16.04
N PRO A 115 -10.42 -4.57 -15.17
CA PRO A 115 -10.85 -5.66 -14.28
C PRO A 115 -11.42 -5.21 -12.92
N VAL A 116 -11.57 -3.91 -12.66
CA VAL A 116 -12.03 -3.40 -11.35
C VAL A 116 -13.43 -3.92 -11.02
N TYR A 117 -14.34 -3.86 -11.99
CA TYR A 117 -15.72 -4.25 -11.80
C TYR A 117 -15.88 -5.71 -11.39
N SER A 118 -15.32 -6.63 -12.20
CA SER A 118 -15.39 -8.07 -11.94
C SER A 118 -14.69 -8.48 -10.65
N MET A 119 -13.57 -7.83 -10.29
CA MET A 119 -12.79 -8.16 -9.10
C MET A 119 -13.37 -7.59 -7.80
N PHE A 120 -13.89 -6.35 -7.81
CA PHE A 120 -14.20 -5.62 -6.59
C PHE A 120 -15.66 -5.15 -6.45
N CYS A 121 -16.44 -5.13 -7.54
CA CYS A 121 -17.74 -4.45 -7.53
C CYS A 121 -18.93 -5.33 -7.96
N ARG A 122 -18.69 -6.50 -8.55
CA ARG A 122 -19.76 -7.34 -9.12
C ARG A 122 -20.39 -8.31 -8.10
N HIS A 123 -19.58 -8.97 -7.29
CA HIS A 123 -20.01 -10.01 -6.37
C HIS A 123 -19.41 -9.80 -4.97
N GLN A 124 -19.97 -10.49 -3.99
CA GLN A 124 -19.36 -10.56 -2.66
C GLN A 124 -17.97 -11.20 -2.77
N SER A 125 -17.01 -10.67 -2.02
CA SER A 125 -15.65 -11.19 -2.00
C SER A 125 -15.62 -12.66 -1.58
N ASN A 126 -14.97 -13.49 -2.39
CA ASN A 126 -14.70 -14.89 -2.09
C ASN A 126 -13.43 -15.10 -1.25
N ILE A 127 -12.59 -14.07 -1.17
CA ILE A 127 -11.37 -14.02 -0.36
C ILE A 127 -11.31 -12.68 0.38
N THR A 128 -10.73 -12.69 1.58
CA THR A 128 -10.45 -11.48 2.34
C THR A 128 -8.98 -11.46 2.77
N PRO A 129 -8.40 -10.30 3.11
CA PRO A 129 -7.03 -10.26 3.64
C PRO A 129 -6.81 -11.14 4.87
N ASP A 130 -7.85 -11.31 5.70
CA ASP A 130 -7.84 -12.12 6.92
C ASP A 130 -7.61 -13.61 6.64
N ASP A 131 -7.87 -14.10 5.42
CA ASP A 131 -7.55 -15.47 5.02
C ASP A 131 -6.07 -15.82 5.21
N CYS A 132 -5.16 -14.84 5.05
CA CYS A 132 -3.73 -15.03 5.28
C CYS A 132 -3.40 -15.39 6.75
N LEU A 133 -4.26 -15.00 7.69
CA LEU A 133 -4.11 -15.31 9.11
C LEU A 133 -4.26 -16.81 9.39
N ASN A 134 -5.01 -17.49 8.53
CA ASN A 134 -5.22 -18.93 8.56
C ASN A 134 -4.17 -19.69 7.72
N GLY A 135 -3.17 -19.00 7.18
CA GLY A 135 -2.07 -19.60 6.42
C GLY A 135 -2.31 -19.71 4.91
N LYS A 136 -3.40 -19.13 4.39
CA LYS A 136 -3.60 -19.03 2.93
C LYS A 136 -2.62 -18.02 2.34
N ILE A 137 -2.25 -18.23 1.08
CA ILE A 137 -1.46 -17.27 0.30
C ILE A 137 -2.38 -16.68 -0.76
N ILE A 138 -2.46 -15.35 -0.80
CA ILE A 138 -3.24 -14.64 -1.81
C ILE A 138 -2.29 -14.16 -2.90
N LEU A 139 -2.51 -14.65 -4.12
CA LEU A 139 -1.77 -14.23 -5.31
C LEU A 139 -2.67 -13.36 -6.18
N VAL A 140 -2.29 -12.09 -6.38
CA VAL A 140 -3.00 -11.18 -7.29
C VAL A 140 -2.35 -11.25 -8.66
N ASN A 141 -2.89 -12.09 -9.54
CA ASN A 141 -2.38 -12.27 -10.89
C ASN A 141 -3.07 -11.31 -11.88
N LEU A 142 -2.59 -10.07 -11.95
CA LEU A 142 -3.04 -9.08 -12.94
C LEU A 142 -1.85 -8.55 -13.74
N PRO A 143 -1.37 -9.31 -14.74
CA PRO A 143 -0.17 -8.93 -15.48
C PRO A 143 -0.32 -7.54 -16.11
N VAL A 144 0.63 -6.65 -15.80
CA VAL A 144 0.61 -5.26 -16.28
C VAL A 144 0.63 -5.19 -17.82
N LYS A 145 1.18 -6.20 -18.50
CA LYS A 145 1.19 -6.27 -19.97
C LYS A 145 -0.20 -6.49 -20.59
N VAL A 146 -1.14 -7.09 -19.84
CA VAL A 146 -2.49 -7.41 -20.32
C VAL A 146 -3.47 -6.31 -19.92
N TYR A 147 -3.44 -5.91 -18.66
CA TYR A 147 -4.41 -4.97 -18.09
C TYR A 147 -3.89 -3.53 -17.96
N HIS A 148 -2.64 -3.29 -18.39
CA HIS A 148 -1.98 -1.99 -18.37
C HIS A 148 -2.11 -1.29 -17.01
N LYS A 149 -2.43 0.01 -17.04
CA LYS A 149 -2.59 0.84 -15.85
C LYS A 149 -3.69 0.31 -14.92
N VAL A 150 -4.80 -0.20 -15.47
CA VAL A 150 -5.96 -0.59 -14.64
C VAL A 150 -5.62 -1.81 -13.78
N GLY A 151 -4.95 -2.82 -14.34
CA GLY A 151 -4.52 -3.99 -13.57
C GLY A 151 -3.50 -3.66 -12.49
N ARG A 152 -2.62 -2.68 -12.75
CA ARG A 152 -1.69 -2.15 -11.76
C ARG A 152 -2.44 -1.44 -10.62
N ASP A 153 -3.39 -0.57 -10.96
CA ASP A 153 -4.20 0.15 -9.97
C ASP A 153 -5.02 -0.83 -9.10
N CYS A 154 -5.56 -1.92 -9.67
CA CYS A 154 -6.21 -3.00 -8.92
C CYS A 154 -5.27 -3.69 -7.92
N GLN A 155 -4.03 -3.99 -8.33
CA GLN A 155 -3.03 -4.60 -7.44
C GLN A 155 -2.66 -3.66 -6.29
N VAL A 156 -2.46 -2.37 -6.57
CA VAL A 156 -2.21 -1.35 -5.54
C VAL A 156 -3.39 -1.23 -4.59
N LEU A 157 -4.62 -1.24 -5.10
CA LEU A 157 -5.83 -1.19 -4.29
C LEU A 157 -5.91 -2.38 -3.34
N PHE A 158 -5.74 -3.61 -3.84
CA PHE A 158 -5.77 -4.80 -2.99
C PHE A 158 -4.62 -4.80 -1.97
N LYS A 159 -3.42 -4.40 -2.40
CA LYS A 159 -2.26 -4.25 -1.51
C LYS A 159 -2.58 -3.30 -0.35
N TYR A 160 -3.17 -2.14 -0.63
CA TYR A 160 -3.54 -1.17 0.39
C TYR A 160 -4.61 -1.70 1.35
N ILE A 161 -5.64 -2.38 0.84
CA ILE A 161 -6.65 -3.05 1.65
C ILE A 161 -6.00 -4.08 2.58
N TRP A 162 -5.07 -4.89 2.04
CA TRP A 162 -4.34 -5.89 2.80
C TRP A 162 -3.46 -5.25 3.89
N GLN A 163 -2.69 -4.21 3.54
CA GLN A 163 -1.86 -3.45 4.49
C GLN A 163 -2.68 -2.96 5.69
N ARG A 164 -3.83 -2.30 5.43
CA ARG A 164 -4.71 -1.79 6.49
C ARG A 164 -5.30 -2.90 7.35
N ALA A 165 -5.66 -4.04 6.76
CA ALA A 165 -6.18 -5.17 7.52
C ALA A 165 -5.09 -5.75 8.45
N MET A 166 -3.87 -5.86 7.96
CA MET A 166 -2.76 -6.40 8.75
C MET A 166 -2.28 -5.45 9.85
N GLU A 167 -2.34 -4.14 9.65
CA GLU A 167 -2.05 -3.15 10.71
C GLU A 167 -3.11 -3.14 11.81
N LYS A 168 -4.39 -3.39 11.47
CA LYS A 168 -5.48 -3.50 12.44
C LYS A 168 -5.42 -4.79 13.28
N ARG A 169 -4.64 -5.78 12.84
CA ARG A 169 -4.58 -7.09 13.49
C ARG A 169 -3.98 -6.99 14.89
N ASN A 170 -4.61 -7.66 15.85
CA ASN A 170 -4.03 -7.87 17.16
C ASN A 170 -3.05 -9.06 17.17
N ILE A 171 -1.76 -8.76 17.23
CA ILE A 171 -0.67 -9.73 17.19
C ILE A 171 -0.63 -10.62 18.44
N LYS A 172 -1.19 -10.15 19.57
CA LYS A 172 -1.28 -10.95 20.79
C LYS A 172 -2.21 -12.15 20.58
N ILE A 173 -3.28 -11.95 19.81
CA ILE A 173 -4.27 -12.98 19.45
C ILE A 173 -3.72 -13.85 18.31
N ASN A 174 -3.23 -13.25 17.23
CA ASN A 174 -2.66 -13.97 16.10
C ASN A 174 -1.19 -13.57 15.85
N LYS A 175 -0.28 -14.48 16.21
CA LYS A 175 1.17 -14.26 16.15
C LYS A 175 1.81 -14.68 14.81
N ARG A 176 1.03 -15.17 13.84
CA ARG A 176 1.54 -15.72 12.58
C ARG A 176 2.33 -14.64 11.82
N PRO A 177 3.60 -14.89 11.48
CA PRO A 177 4.35 -14.04 10.57
C PRO A 177 3.71 -14.06 9.19
N LEU A 178 3.61 -12.89 8.57
CA LEU A 178 3.07 -12.75 7.22
C LEU A 178 4.10 -12.10 6.33
N PHE A 179 3.89 -12.18 5.03
CA PHE A 179 4.74 -11.50 4.07
C PHE A 179 3.93 -10.74 3.04
N LEU A 180 4.53 -9.65 2.56
CA LEU A 180 4.10 -8.94 1.37
C LEU A 180 5.20 -9.12 0.33
N TRP A 181 4.89 -9.75 -0.80
CA TRP A 181 5.86 -10.00 -1.86
C TRP A 181 5.43 -9.29 -3.13
N ALA A 182 6.29 -8.43 -3.67
CA ALA A 182 6.04 -7.74 -4.91
C ALA A 182 7.29 -7.76 -5.80
N ASP A 183 7.15 -8.45 -6.93
CA ASP A 183 8.08 -8.36 -8.05
C ASP A 183 7.80 -7.09 -8.86
N GLU A 184 8.81 -6.52 -9.50
CA GLU A 184 8.73 -5.22 -10.19
C GLU A 184 8.01 -4.14 -9.35
N ALA A 185 8.41 -4.06 -8.07
CA ALA A 185 7.76 -3.35 -6.99
C ALA A 185 7.53 -1.86 -7.27
N GLN A 186 8.35 -1.24 -8.13
CA GLN A 186 8.18 0.15 -8.56
C GLN A 186 6.76 0.40 -9.10
N ASN A 187 6.13 -0.58 -9.74
CA ASN A 187 4.80 -0.45 -10.30
C ASN A 187 3.71 -0.37 -9.22
N PHE A 188 4.01 -0.82 -8.02
CA PHE A 188 3.02 -1.01 -6.97
C PHE A 188 3.21 -0.05 -5.79
N LEU A 189 4.21 0.84 -5.84
CA LEU A 189 4.44 1.78 -4.76
C LEU A 189 3.35 2.86 -4.69
N HIS A 190 2.99 3.24 -3.46
CA HIS A 190 2.12 4.36 -3.14
C HIS A 190 2.65 5.14 -1.94
N GLU A 191 2.04 6.28 -1.64
CA GLU A 191 2.54 7.25 -0.65
C GLU A 191 2.57 6.74 0.80
N HIS A 192 1.69 5.81 1.17
CA HIS A 192 1.65 5.26 2.54
C HIS A 192 2.59 4.08 2.74
N ASP A 193 3.31 3.63 1.71
CA ASP A 193 4.20 2.46 1.86
C ASP A 193 5.33 2.71 2.86
N ALA A 194 5.89 3.92 2.92
CA ALA A 194 6.95 4.23 3.86
C ALA A 194 6.46 4.16 5.32
N GLU A 195 5.27 4.70 5.59
CA GLU A 195 4.61 4.64 6.90
C GLU A 195 4.32 3.19 7.30
N TYR A 196 3.76 2.41 6.36
CA TYR A 196 3.48 1.00 6.55
C TYR A 196 4.77 0.19 6.82
N GLN A 197 5.87 0.43 6.10
CA GLN A 197 7.12 -0.31 6.35
C GLN A 197 7.70 -0.01 7.73
N ALA A 198 7.52 1.21 8.26
CA ALA A 198 7.97 1.56 9.60
C ALA A 198 7.25 0.75 10.69
N THR A 199 5.98 0.38 10.47
CA THR A 199 5.15 -0.39 11.42
C THR A 199 5.10 -1.91 11.10
N ALA A 200 5.48 -2.32 9.89
CA ALA A 200 5.42 -3.72 9.45
C ALA A 200 6.21 -4.68 10.36
N ARG A 201 7.36 -4.23 10.87
CA ARG A 201 8.20 -5.04 11.78
C ARG A 201 7.47 -5.39 13.08
N SER A 202 6.86 -4.40 13.75
CA SER A 202 6.12 -4.66 14.98
C SER A 202 4.92 -5.56 14.72
N SER A 203 4.33 -5.45 13.52
CA SER A 203 3.24 -6.29 12.98
C SER A 203 3.64 -7.71 12.57
N ARG A 204 4.93 -8.09 12.70
CA ARG A 204 5.50 -9.37 12.25
C ARG A 204 5.30 -9.63 10.75
N ILE A 205 5.44 -8.59 9.96
CA ILE A 205 5.29 -8.66 8.50
C ILE A 205 6.65 -8.46 7.85
N SER A 206 7.01 -9.38 6.94
CA SER A 206 8.18 -9.26 6.10
C SER A 206 7.76 -8.74 4.72
N THR A 207 8.21 -7.54 4.37
CA THR A 207 8.00 -7.04 3.02
C THR A 207 9.21 -7.32 2.13
N VAL A 208 8.97 -7.91 0.97
CA VAL A 208 9.96 -8.19 -0.06
C VAL A 208 9.59 -7.44 -1.32
N TYR A 209 10.45 -6.49 -1.69
CA TYR A 209 10.33 -5.70 -2.90
C TYR A 209 11.50 -5.98 -3.82
N ILE A 210 11.19 -6.39 -5.05
CA ILE A 210 12.17 -6.70 -6.08
C ILE A 210 11.99 -5.67 -7.19
N SER A 211 13.08 -5.06 -7.63
CA SER A 211 13.11 -4.09 -8.73
C SER A 211 14.44 -4.20 -9.46
N GLN A 212 14.44 -3.86 -10.74
CA GLN A 212 15.62 -3.88 -11.59
C GLN A 212 16.64 -2.80 -11.19
N ASN A 213 16.18 -1.58 -10.87
CA ASN A 213 17.06 -0.45 -10.58
C ASN A 213 16.33 0.66 -9.78
N LEU A 214 17.10 1.60 -9.23
CA LEU A 214 16.60 2.79 -8.52
C LEU A 214 15.85 3.79 -9.42
N PRO A 215 16.32 4.12 -10.64
CA PRO A 215 15.62 5.01 -11.56
C PRO A 215 14.15 4.66 -11.78
N ASN A 216 13.82 3.36 -11.85
CA ASN A 216 12.45 2.88 -11.97
C ASN A 216 11.56 3.31 -10.79
N TYR A 217 12.10 3.37 -9.57
CA TYR A 217 11.36 3.89 -8.41
C TYR A 217 11.12 5.40 -8.53
N TYR A 218 12.12 6.17 -8.94
CA TYR A 218 11.97 7.62 -9.12
C TYR A 218 10.96 7.96 -10.21
N ALA A 219 11.00 7.23 -11.32
CA ALA A 219 10.05 7.37 -12.42
C ALA A 219 8.60 7.08 -11.97
N SER A 220 8.41 6.09 -11.09
CA SER A 220 7.08 5.70 -10.63
C SER A 220 6.51 6.64 -9.54
N MET A 221 7.35 7.13 -8.62
CA MET A 221 6.89 7.98 -7.52
C MET A 221 6.64 9.45 -7.89
N GLY A 222 7.23 9.95 -8.99
CA GLY A 222 6.91 11.22 -9.64
C GLY A 222 7.00 12.51 -8.79
N GLY A 223 7.05 13.66 -9.47
CA GLY A 223 6.97 14.99 -8.86
C GLY A 223 8.26 15.52 -8.21
N GLN A 224 8.24 16.80 -7.83
CA GLN A 224 9.43 17.52 -7.31
C GLN A 224 10.04 16.91 -6.04
N LYS A 225 9.27 16.11 -5.28
CA LYS A 225 9.71 15.43 -4.05
C LYS A 225 9.83 13.91 -4.20
N GLY A 226 9.70 13.37 -5.43
CA GLY A 226 9.73 11.92 -5.67
C GLY A 226 11.02 11.26 -5.19
N GLU A 227 12.16 11.91 -5.40
CA GLU A 227 13.47 11.41 -4.97
C GLU A 227 13.56 11.25 -3.43
N TYR A 228 13.12 12.26 -2.68
CA TYR A 228 13.09 12.21 -1.22
C TYR A 228 12.18 11.11 -0.70
N ARG A 229 11.04 10.88 -1.35
CA ARG A 229 10.10 9.81 -0.99
C ARG A 229 10.70 8.43 -1.22
N VAL A 230 11.35 8.22 -2.37
CA VAL A 230 12.04 6.96 -2.68
C VAL A 230 13.18 6.72 -1.70
N LYS A 231 14.01 7.74 -1.40
CA LYS A 231 15.09 7.62 -0.41
C LYS A 231 14.54 7.29 0.99
N SER A 232 13.47 7.96 1.42
CA SER A 232 12.80 7.67 2.69
C SER A 232 12.27 6.24 2.73
N PHE A 233 11.57 5.80 1.67
CA PHE A 233 11.07 4.45 1.53
C PHE A 233 12.20 3.41 1.57
N LEU A 234 13.25 3.58 0.76
CA LEU A 234 14.40 2.68 0.77
C LEU A 234 15.09 2.67 2.13
N GLY A 235 15.12 3.77 2.86
CA GLY A 235 15.65 3.84 4.23
C GLY A 235 14.93 2.91 5.21
N THR A 236 13.65 2.60 4.99
CA THR A 236 12.88 1.68 5.85
C THR A 236 13.22 0.20 5.63
N LEU A 237 13.83 -0.15 4.49
CA LEU A 237 14.18 -1.52 4.14
C LEU A 237 15.53 -1.89 4.75
N GLY A 238 15.51 -2.57 5.90
CA GLY A 238 16.72 -2.92 6.66
C GLY A 238 17.64 -3.94 5.99
N THR A 239 17.13 -4.74 5.05
CA THR A 239 17.93 -5.71 4.27
C THR A 239 17.88 -5.35 2.80
N LYS A 240 19.05 -5.32 2.17
CA LYS A 240 19.21 -5.01 0.74
C LYS A 240 20.09 -6.05 0.09
N ILE A 241 19.64 -6.52 -1.06
CA ILE A 241 20.33 -7.50 -1.86
C ILE A 241 20.59 -6.88 -3.22
N PHE A 242 21.86 -6.79 -3.59
CA PHE A 242 22.31 -6.26 -4.88
C PHE A 242 22.83 -7.40 -5.73
N HIS A 243 22.18 -7.64 -6.86
CA HIS A 243 22.65 -8.56 -7.89
C HIS A 243 23.42 -7.82 -8.98
N ALA A 244 23.85 -8.55 -10.00
CA ALA A 244 24.44 -7.95 -11.19
C ALA A 244 23.52 -6.86 -11.77
N ASN A 245 24.07 -5.65 -11.94
CA ASN A 245 23.32 -4.51 -12.44
C ASN A 245 24.20 -3.58 -13.29
N ALA A 246 23.62 -3.05 -14.36
CA ALA A 246 24.26 -2.13 -15.29
C ALA A 246 23.97 -0.65 -14.98
N ASP A 247 23.04 -0.35 -14.08
CA ASP A 247 22.66 1.01 -13.74
C ASP A 247 23.69 1.71 -12.82
N ILE A 248 24.16 2.89 -13.25
CA ILE A 248 25.20 3.65 -12.54
C ILE A 248 24.70 4.11 -11.18
N GLU A 249 23.47 4.63 -11.10
CA GLU A 249 22.94 5.20 -9.86
C GLU A 249 22.76 4.12 -8.79
N THR A 250 22.22 2.97 -9.18
CA THR A 250 22.04 1.82 -8.28
C THR A 250 23.38 1.27 -7.79
N ASN A 251 24.37 1.17 -8.67
CA ASN A 251 25.70 0.66 -8.30
C ASN A 251 26.44 1.63 -7.36
N LYS A 252 26.30 2.95 -7.58
CA LYS A 252 26.82 3.97 -6.66
C LYS A 252 26.14 3.90 -5.31
N TYR A 253 24.81 3.82 -5.29
CA TYR A 253 24.02 3.68 -4.07
C TYR A 253 24.44 2.43 -3.27
N ALA A 254 24.61 1.29 -3.94
CA ALA A 254 25.05 0.05 -3.29
C ALA A 254 26.47 0.17 -2.72
N SER A 255 27.39 0.78 -3.47
CA SER A 255 28.77 1.03 -3.03
C SER A 255 28.82 1.95 -1.80
N GLU A 256 28.07 3.06 -1.82
CA GLU A 256 27.95 4.01 -0.71
C GLU A 256 27.33 3.40 0.53
N LEU A 257 26.30 2.56 0.36
CA LEU A 257 25.64 1.88 1.47
C LEU A 257 26.56 0.87 2.16
N ILE A 258 27.37 0.14 1.39
CA ILE A 258 28.36 -0.81 1.92
C ILE A 258 29.46 -0.07 2.70
N GLY A 259 29.84 1.12 2.22
CA GLY A 259 30.76 2.03 2.89
C GLY A 259 32.22 1.92 2.44
N ASP A 260 33.08 2.61 3.18
CA ASP A 260 34.48 2.81 2.84
C ASP A 260 35.40 2.05 3.79
N THR A 261 36.60 1.74 3.31
CA THR A 261 37.63 1.06 4.09
C THR A 261 38.99 1.64 3.82
N THR A 262 39.86 1.42 4.79
CA THR A 262 41.22 1.91 4.75
C THR A 262 42.11 0.90 4.05
N PHE A 263 42.68 1.30 2.91
CA PHE A 263 43.69 0.55 2.20
C PHE A 263 45.08 1.10 2.51
N PHE A 264 46.03 0.19 2.71
CA PHE A 264 47.44 0.54 2.79
C PHE A 264 48.01 0.48 1.37
N GLU A 265 48.49 1.62 0.87
CA GLU A 265 49.14 1.70 -0.43
C GLU A 265 50.64 1.88 -0.19
N PRO A 266 51.43 0.78 -0.25
CA PRO A 266 52.87 0.88 -0.19
C PRO A 266 53.34 1.53 -1.50
N SER A 267 53.90 2.73 -1.39
CA SER A 267 54.54 3.40 -2.52
C SER A 267 56.06 3.15 -2.43
N ARG A 268 56.61 2.67 -3.54
CA ARG A 268 58.05 2.42 -3.69
C ARG A 268 58.56 3.35 -4.78
N THR A 269 59.35 4.34 -4.40
CA THR A 269 59.99 5.25 -5.34
C THR A 269 61.44 4.79 -5.51
N ILE A 270 61.81 4.45 -6.74
CA ILE A 270 63.18 4.10 -7.11
C ILE A 270 63.76 5.26 -7.90
N THR A 271 64.71 5.99 -7.32
CA THR A 271 65.39 7.11 -7.98
C THR A 271 66.71 6.59 -8.53
N THR A 272 66.90 6.64 -9.85
CA THR A 272 68.14 6.15 -10.48
C THR A 272 69.05 7.34 -10.76
N SER A 273 69.89 7.69 -9.78
CA SER A 273 71.04 8.58 -9.94
C SER A 273 72.33 7.80 -9.66
N THR A 274 73.49 8.47 -9.70
CA THR A 274 74.82 7.89 -9.49
C THR A 274 74.97 7.07 -8.19
N GLU A 275 74.04 7.25 -7.25
CA GLU A 275 73.85 6.41 -6.07
C GLU A 275 72.42 5.85 -6.04
N PHE A 276 72.28 4.55 -5.80
CA PHE A 276 70.99 3.87 -5.74
C PHE A 276 70.28 4.23 -4.42
N SER A 277 69.24 5.06 -4.49
CA SER A 277 68.40 5.40 -3.32
C SER A 277 66.99 4.83 -3.50
N GLN A 278 66.58 4.00 -2.55
CA GLN A 278 65.23 3.45 -2.46
C GLN A 278 64.53 4.05 -1.24
N SER A 279 63.37 4.67 -1.46
CA SER A 279 62.50 5.16 -0.39
C SER A 279 61.17 4.42 -0.46
N ASP A 280 60.84 3.71 0.62
CA ASP A 280 59.56 3.06 0.81
C ASP A 280 58.70 3.95 1.71
N SER A 281 57.55 4.39 1.23
CA SER A 281 56.61 5.18 2.04
C SER A 281 55.23 4.54 2.04
N LEU A 282 54.69 4.33 3.24
CA LEU A 282 53.38 3.72 3.44
C LEU A 282 52.34 4.83 3.56
N SER A 283 51.46 4.93 2.56
CA SER A 283 50.35 5.88 2.58
C SER A 283 49.04 5.17 2.86
N LEU A 284 48.18 5.84 3.62
CA LEU A 284 46.90 5.31 4.05
C LEU A 284 45.80 6.00 3.24
N LYS A 285 45.05 5.23 2.46
CA LYS A 285 44.03 5.73 1.53
C LYS A 285 42.68 5.15 1.89
N ILE A 286 41.68 6.00 1.99
CA ILE A 286 40.29 5.58 2.17
C ILE A 286 39.69 5.35 0.79
N ASP A 287 39.16 4.16 0.53
CA ASP A 287 38.48 3.81 -0.72
C ASP A 287 37.28 2.88 -0.45
N ARG A 288 36.39 2.72 -1.43
CA ARG A 288 35.16 1.94 -1.29
C ARG A 288 35.46 0.47 -0.97
N HIS A 289 34.73 -0.13 -0.04
CA HIS A 289 34.79 -1.58 0.22
C HIS A 289 34.46 -2.40 -1.03
N VAL A 290 33.43 -1.97 -1.78
CA VAL A 290 33.03 -2.55 -3.06
C VAL A 290 32.85 -1.40 -4.03
N ARG A 291 33.70 -1.33 -5.05
CA ARG A 291 33.58 -0.30 -6.09
C ARG A 291 32.37 -0.55 -6.99
N PRO A 292 31.71 0.51 -7.53
CA PRO A 292 30.53 0.36 -8.38
C PRO A 292 30.73 -0.57 -9.59
N GLU A 293 31.92 -0.64 -10.18
CA GLU A 293 32.19 -1.46 -11.35
C GLU A 293 32.13 -2.97 -11.03
N LYS A 294 32.34 -3.35 -9.77
CA LYS A 294 32.27 -4.76 -9.35
C LYS A 294 30.88 -5.35 -9.57
N PHE A 295 29.81 -4.55 -9.41
CA PHE A 295 28.44 -5.02 -9.59
C PHE A 295 28.14 -5.47 -11.04
N ILE A 296 28.82 -4.89 -12.04
CA ILE A 296 28.66 -5.27 -13.45
C ILE A 296 29.25 -6.66 -13.72
N SER A 297 30.28 -7.06 -12.96
CA SER A 297 31.01 -8.32 -13.15
C SER A 297 30.44 -9.51 -12.37
N LEU A 298 29.37 -9.31 -11.59
CA LEU A 298 28.70 -10.39 -10.85
C LEU A 298 28.05 -11.39 -11.83
N ARG A 299 28.08 -12.68 -11.47
CA ARG A 299 27.47 -13.72 -12.31
C ARG A 299 25.94 -13.62 -12.28
N THR A 300 25.33 -13.65 -13.46
CA THR A 300 23.88 -13.58 -13.66
C THR A 300 23.19 -14.95 -13.72
N GLY A 301 23.94 -16.03 -13.44
CA GLY A 301 23.45 -17.40 -13.60
C GLY A 301 23.33 -17.85 -15.06
N GLY A 302 22.47 -18.84 -15.31
CA GLY A 302 22.35 -19.53 -16.59
C GLY A 302 23.48 -20.51 -16.88
N GLU A 303 23.39 -21.22 -18.00
CA GLU A 303 24.36 -22.26 -18.41
C GLU A 303 25.79 -21.74 -18.44
N LYS A 304 26.02 -20.53 -18.97
CA LYS A 304 27.35 -19.91 -19.07
C LYS A 304 28.02 -19.67 -17.72
N ASN A 305 27.25 -19.53 -16.64
CA ASN A 305 27.75 -19.30 -15.29
C ASN A 305 27.54 -20.52 -14.38
N ASN A 306 27.33 -21.71 -14.95
CA ASN A 306 27.03 -22.94 -14.22
C ASN A 306 25.85 -22.79 -13.24
N TYR A 307 24.83 -22.03 -13.64
CA TYR A 307 23.64 -21.75 -12.83
C TYR A 307 23.94 -21.06 -11.48
N ARG A 308 25.12 -20.44 -11.33
CA ARG A 308 25.50 -19.67 -10.14
C ARG A 308 25.24 -18.19 -10.33
N VAL A 309 24.51 -17.60 -9.39
CA VAL A 309 24.23 -16.16 -9.33
C VAL A 309 25.00 -15.55 -8.16
N GLU A 310 25.72 -14.46 -8.41
CA GLU A 310 26.42 -13.74 -7.35
C GLU A 310 25.65 -12.49 -6.94
N GLY A 311 25.79 -12.09 -5.67
CA GLY A 311 25.23 -10.85 -5.16
C GLY A 311 25.94 -10.36 -3.91
N TYR A 312 25.60 -9.14 -3.49
CA TYR A 312 25.99 -8.57 -2.21
C TYR A 312 24.76 -8.44 -1.33
N PHE A 313 24.84 -9.03 -0.14
CA PHE A 313 23.82 -8.91 0.89
C PHE A 313 24.29 -7.88 1.92
N HIS A 314 23.47 -6.86 2.14
CA HIS A 314 23.67 -5.83 3.15
C HIS A 314 22.53 -5.88 4.17
N ARG A 315 22.87 -5.82 5.46
CA ARG A 315 21.89 -5.82 6.55
C ARG A 315 22.21 -4.73 7.57
N GLN A 316 21.19 -3.96 7.91
CA GLN A 316 21.27 -2.91 8.91
C GLN A 316 21.32 -3.49 10.33
N GLY A 317 22.27 -3.01 11.14
CA GLY A 317 22.32 -3.19 12.59
C GLY A 317 22.74 -4.57 13.10
N ASP A 318 22.72 -5.61 12.27
CA ASP A 318 23.21 -6.94 12.64
C ASP A 318 24.49 -7.25 11.88
N SER A 319 25.54 -7.57 12.62
CA SER A 319 26.80 -7.98 12.04
C SER A 319 26.63 -9.36 11.42
N LEU A 320 26.84 -9.46 10.11
CA LEU A 320 26.93 -10.74 9.42
C LEU A 320 28.26 -11.41 9.78
N ALA A 321 28.45 -12.64 9.26
CA ALA A 321 29.66 -13.42 9.49
C ALA A 321 30.92 -12.54 9.35
N GLY A 322 31.71 -12.44 10.42
CA GLY A 322 32.95 -11.66 10.44
C GLY A 322 32.83 -10.17 10.81
N LYS A 323 31.81 -9.76 11.58
CA LYS A 323 31.64 -8.37 12.10
C LYS A 323 31.40 -7.30 11.01
N LYS A 324 31.05 -7.70 9.79
CA LYS A 324 30.75 -6.78 8.68
C LYS A 324 29.24 -6.69 8.46
N ASN A 325 28.76 -5.53 8.01
CA ASN A 325 27.34 -5.30 7.70
C ASN A 325 26.94 -5.81 6.31
N PHE A 326 27.90 -6.39 5.57
CA PHE A 326 27.68 -6.94 4.24
C PHE A 326 28.49 -8.22 4.00
N ILE A 327 28.03 -9.04 3.07
CA ILE A 327 28.72 -10.26 2.61
C ILE A 327 28.49 -10.45 1.10
N LYS A 328 29.50 -10.95 0.38
CA LYS A 328 29.33 -11.45 -0.98
C LYS A 328 28.72 -12.86 -0.88
N MET A 329 27.65 -13.10 -1.60
CA MET A 329 26.92 -14.36 -1.57
C MET A 329 26.78 -14.95 -2.97
N ASP A 330 26.72 -16.27 -3.02
CA ASP A 330 26.51 -17.04 -4.23
C ASP A 330 25.28 -17.91 -4.06
N PHE A 331 24.37 -17.86 -5.04
CA PHE A 331 23.14 -18.64 -5.09
C PHE A 331 23.20 -19.66 -6.21
N ASP A 332 22.62 -20.84 -5.97
CA ASP A 332 22.38 -21.84 -6.99
C ASP A 332 20.98 -21.64 -7.58
N GLN A 333 20.86 -21.43 -8.89
CA GLN A 333 19.54 -21.33 -9.54
C GLN A 333 18.81 -22.67 -9.54
N LEU A 334 19.54 -23.78 -9.44
CA LEU A 334 18.97 -25.12 -9.35
C LEU A 334 18.80 -25.56 -7.90
N PHE A 335 18.50 -24.60 -7.01
CA PHE A 335 18.27 -24.87 -5.61
C PHE A 335 17.14 -25.90 -5.42
N ARG A 336 17.45 -26.98 -4.72
CA ARG A 336 16.49 -27.98 -4.27
C ARG A 336 16.35 -27.83 -2.75
N PRO A 337 15.15 -27.49 -2.24
CA PRO A 337 14.93 -27.17 -0.83
C PRO A 337 15.14 -28.34 0.12
#